data_AF-A0A7C2Q825-F1
#
_entry.id   AF-A0A7C2Q825-F1
#
_cell.length_a   1.000
_cell.length_b   1.000
_cell.length_c   1.000
_cell.angle_alpha   90.00
_cell.angle_beta   90.00
_cell.angle_gamma   90.00
#
_symmetry.space_group_name_H-M   'P 1'
#
loop_
_entity.id
_entity.type
_entity.pdbx_description
1 polymer ?
#
loop_
_entity_poly.entity_id
_entity_poly.type
_entity_poly.pdbx_seq_one_letter_code
_entity_poly.pdbx_strand_id
1 'polypeptide(L)'
;MVERVAAWSLSVGVAGMALIVTAWLMSLKDVPSPRMSALYGAGSALLTIHSVALGDPVFSALNAAATALALANLVRALRRGFKRGCAREAP
;
A
#
# COMPACT_ATOMS: atom_id res chain seq x y z
N MET A 1 -27.89 4.18 20.04
CA MET A 1 -27.37 2.85 19.64
C MET A 1 -26.48 2.96 18.41
N VAL A 2 -26.95 3.62 17.33
CA VAL A 2 -26.19 3.87 16.08
C VAL A 2 -24.82 4.53 16.32
N GLU A 3 -24.76 5.63 17.08
CA GLU A 3 -23.51 6.34 17.45
C GLU A 3 -22.46 5.42 18.10
N ARG A 4 -22.91 4.52 18.99
CA ARG A 4 -22.03 3.57 19.70
C ARG A 4 -21.46 2.52 18.75
N VAL A 5 -22.28 2.04 17.81
CA VAL A 5 -21.86 1.08 16.79
C VAL A 5 -20.86 1.71 15.83
N ALA A 6 -21.11 2.96 15.39
CA ALA A 6 -20.19 3.72 14.55
C ALA A 6 -18.85 4.01 15.24
N ALA A 7 -18.86 4.39 16.51
CA ALA A 7 -17.63 4.61 17.27
C ALA A 7 -16.81 3.32 17.47
N TRP A 8 -17.49 2.20 17.72
CA TRP A 8 -16.84 0.90 17.86
C TRP A 8 -16.26 0.40 16.53
N SER A 9 -17.00 0.50 15.43
CA SER A 9 -16.51 0.10 14.10
C SER A 9 -15.31 0.93 13.66
N LEU A 10 -15.33 2.24 13.93
CA LEU A 10 -14.18 3.11 13.67
C LEU A 10 -12.95 2.70 14.48
N SER A 11 -13.12 2.41 15.76
CA SER A 11 -12.03 1.99 16.65
C SER A 11 -11.38 0.68 16.18
N VAL A 12 -12.19 -0.29 15.77
CA VAL A 12 -11.72 -1.55 15.19
C VAL A 12 -10.98 -1.31 13.87
N GLY A 13 -11.53 -0.45 13.00
CA GLY A 13 -10.87 -0.07 11.75
C GLY A 13 -9.51 0.58 11.96
N VAL A 14 -9.41 1.53 12.89
CA VAL A 14 -8.14 2.20 13.23
C VAL A 14 -7.12 1.22 13.81
N ALA A 15 -7.55 0.30 14.69
CA ALA A 15 -6.67 -0.74 15.22
C ALA A 15 -6.15 -1.66 14.10
N GLY A 16 -7.04 -2.09 13.18
CA GLY A 16 -6.65 -2.89 12.01
C GLY A 16 -5.67 -2.15 11.10
N MET A 17 -5.91 -0.86 10.84
CA MET A 17 -5.00 -0.01 10.07
C MET A 17 -3.63 0.08 10.72
N ALA A 18 -3.56 0.31 12.04
CA ALA A 18 -2.30 0.38 12.76
C ALA A 18 -1.48 -0.91 12.60
N LEU A 19 -2.12 -2.08 12.76
CA LEU A 19 -1.46 -3.38 12.58
C LEU A 19 -0.92 -3.58 11.16
N ILE A 20 -1.67 -3.21 10.13
CA ILE A 20 -1.24 -3.30 8.73
C ILE A 20 -0.04 -2.38 8.47
N VAL A 21 -0.08 -1.14 8.96
CA VAL A 21 1.04 -0.19 8.83
C VAL A 21 2.27 -0.74 9.54
N THR A 22 2.14 -1.29 10.75
CA THR A 22 3.26 -1.94 11.45
C THR A 22 3.83 -3.11 10.63
N ALA A 23 2.98 -3.96 10.05
CA ALA A 23 3.43 -5.06 9.19
C ALA A 23 4.20 -4.57 7.96
N TRP A 24 3.76 -3.47 7.34
CA TRP A 24 4.52 -2.84 6.25
C TRP A 24 5.88 -2.35 6.71
N LEU A 25 5.96 -1.64 7.84
CA LEU A 25 7.23 -1.15 8.40
C LEU A 25 8.24 -2.29 8.62
N MET A 26 7.77 -3.45 9.09
CA MET A 26 8.60 -4.65 9.27
C MET A 26 9.07 -5.25 7.93
N SER A 27 8.29 -5.09 6.86
CA SER A 27 8.52 -5.68 5.53
C SER A 27 9.24 -4.75 4.54
N LEU A 28 9.53 -3.48 4.90
CA LEU A 28 10.16 -2.49 4.00
C LEU A 28 11.52 -2.90 3.41
N LYS A 29 12.21 -3.87 4.03
CA LYS A 29 13.51 -4.36 3.57
C LYS A 29 13.40 -5.15 2.26
N ASP A 30 12.30 -5.87 2.09
CA ASP A 30 12.04 -6.72 0.94
C ASP A 30 11.35 -5.90 -0.14
N VAL A 31 11.99 -5.76 -1.30
CA VAL A 31 11.40 -5.05 -2.44
C VAL A 31 10.64 -6.08 -3.28
N PRO A 32 9.30 -5.97 -3.39
CA PRO A 32 8.51 -6.90 -4.20
C PRO A 32 8.86 -6.83 -5.69
N SER A 33 8.42 -7.82 -6.45
CA SER A 33 8.59 -7.78 -7.91
C SER A 33 7.87 -6.57 -8.52
N PRO A 34 8.39 -5.98 -9.62
CA PRO A 34 7.75 -4.84 -10.27
C PRO A 34 6.29 -5.12 -10.69
N ARG A 35 6.02 -6.32 -11.23
CA ARG A 35 4.67 -6.73 -11.66
C ARG A 35 3.69 -6.78 -10.49
N MET A 36 4.10 -7.37 -9.36
CA MET A 36 3.28 -7.41 -8.15
C MET A 36 3.03 -6.01 -7.62
N SER A 37 4.06 -5.16 -7.57
CA SER A 37 3.93 -3.76 -7.12
C SER A 37 2.96 -2.96 -8.01
N ALA A 38 3.01 -3.16 -9.33
CA ALA A 38 2.11 -2.48 -10.27
C ALA A 38 0.65 -2.92 -10.10
N LEU A 39 0.38 -4.23 -10.07
CA LEU A 39 -0.98 -4.77 -9.89
C LEU A 39 -1.56 -4.38 -8.52
N TYR A 40 -0.75 -4.50 -7.47
CA TYR A 40 -1.16 -4.14 -6.11
C TYR A 40 -1.45 -2.64 -5.98
N GLY A 41 -0.60 -1.79 -6.57
CA GLY A 41 -0.80 -0.34 -6.58
C GLY A 41 -2.05 0.07 -7.35
N ALA A 42 -2.29 -0.53 -8.52
CA ALA A 42 -3.50 -0.27 -9.31
C ALA A 42 -4.77 -0.70 -8.58
N GLY A 43 -4.78 -1.91 -8.00
CA GLY A 43 -5.92 -2.37 -7.20
C GLY A 43 -6.20 -1.47 -6.00
N SER A 44 -5.15 -1.07 -5.27
CA SER A 44 -5.27 -0.15 -4.13
C SER A 44 -5.79 1.23 -4.57
N ALA A 45 -5.39 1.73 -5.75
CA ALA A 45 -5.87 3.01 -6.24
C ALA A 45 -7.38 2.97 -6.55
N LEU A 46 -7.83 1.89 -7.20
CA LEU A 46 -9.26 1.67 -7.47
C LEU A 46 -10.07 1.53 -6.17
N LEU A 47 -9.55 0.79 -5.19
CA LEU A 47 -10.19 0.65 -3.88
C LEU A 47 -10.24 1.97 -3.09
N THR A 48 -9.24 2.84 -3.25
CA THR A 48 -9.25 4.19 -2.69
C THR A 48 -10.42 5.00 -3.28
N ILE A 49 -10.56 5.01 -4.61
CA ILE A 49 -11.67 5.72 -5.28
C ILE A 49 -13.02 5.17 -4.81
N HIS A 50 -13.15 3.83 -4.73
CA HIS A 50 -14.36 3.17 -4.28
C HIS A 50 -14.73 3.51 -2.83
N SER A 51 -13.76 3.47 -1.92
CA SER A 51 -13.97 3.74 -0.49
C SER A 51 -14.28 5.20 -0.19
N VAL A 52 -13.70 6.13 -0.95
CA VAL A 52 -14.08 7.55 -0.91
C VAL A 52 -15.56 7.71 -1.31
N ALA A 53 -16.02 7.02 -2.36
CA ALA A 53 -17.42 7.06 -2.77
C ALA A 53 -18.38 6.47 -1.72
N LEU A 54 -17.92 5.53 -0.90
CA LEU A 54 -18.67 4.96 0.22
C LEU A 54 -18.57 5.77 1.52
N GLY A 55 -17.69 6.78 1.58
CA GLY A 55 -17.45 7.55 2.79
C GLY A 55 -16.74 6.75 3.90
N ASP A 56 -15.93 5.76 3.55
CA ASP A 56 -15.12 4.98 4.52
C ASP A 56 -13.71 5.60 4.63
N PRO A 57 -13.44 6.44 5.65
CA PRO A 57 -12.16 7.13 5.77
C PRO A 57 -11.00 6.17 6.11
N VAL A 58 -11.25 5.09 6.85
CA VAL A 58 -10.20 4.16 7.28
C VAL A 58 -9.72 3.35 6.09
N PHE A 59 -10.64 2.77 5.33
CA PHE A 59 -10.30 1.98 4.15
C PHE A 59 -9.71 2.86 3.05
N SER A 60 -10.21 4.10 2.90
CA SER A 60 -9.63 5.09 1.98
C SER A 60 -8.17 5.41 2.32
N ALA A 61 -7.90 5.76 3.58
CA ALA A 61 -6.54 6.11 4.02
C ALA A 61 -5.57 4.93 3.84
N LEU A 62 -6.01 3.72 4.20
CA LEU A 62 -5.20 2.52 4.08
C LEU A 62 -4.85 2.19 2.63
N ASN A 63 -5.82 2.24 1.72
CA ASN A 63 -5.57 1.97 0.31
C ASN A 63 -4.75 3.07 -0.35
N ALA A 64 -4.93 4.34 0.01
CA ALA A 64 -4.10 5.43 -0.49
C ALA A 64 -2.63 5.24 -0.09
N ALA A 65 -2.38 4.86 1.16
CA ALA A 65 -1.04 4.53 1.65
C ALA A 65 -0.46 3.30 0.93
N ALA A 66 -1.28 2.26 0.69
CA ALA A 66 -0.88 1.07 -0.06
C ALA A 66 -0.48 1.42 -1.51
N THR A 67 -1.24 2.28 -2.20
CA THR A 67 -0.89 2.79 -3.53
C THR A 67 0.44 3.52 -3.54
N ALA A 68 0.66 4.43 -2.58
CA ALA A 68 1.91 5.17 -2.46
C ALA A 68 3.11 4.24 -2.20
N LEU A 69 2.95 3.27 -1.29
CA LEU A 69 3.98 2.28 -0.97
C LEU A 69 4.29 1.39 -2.18
N ALA A 70 3.26 0.93 -2.91
CA ALA A 70 3.41 0.14 -4.12
C ALA A 70 4.16 0.90 -5.22
N LEU A 71 3.86 2.20 -5.40
CA LEU A 71 4.56 3.06 -6.34
C LEU A 71 6.03 3.26 -5.94
N ALA A 72 6.30 3.50 -4.65
CA ALA A 72 7.66 3.60 -4.13
C ALA A 72 8.45 2.31 -4.35
N ASN A 73 7.83 1.15 -4.12
CA ASN A 73 8.42 -0.16 -4.37
C ASN A 73 8.68 -0.42 -5.85
N LEU A 74 7.75 -0.02 -6.74
CA LEU A 74 7.93 -0.10 -8.18
C LEU A 74 9.13 0.74 -8.64
N VAL A 75 9.23 1.99 -8.18
CA VAL A 75 10.37 2.87 -8.47
C VAL A 75 11.69 2.27 -7.97
N ARG A 76 11.71 1.72 -6.74
CA ARG A 76 12.89 1.03 -6.18
C ARG A 76 13.28 -0.18 -7.01
N ALA A 77 12.31 -0.99 -7.44
CA ALA A 77 12.55 -2.19 -8.23
C ALA A 77 13.11 -1.86 -9.63
N LEU A 78 12.54 -0.86 -10.30
CA LEU A 78 13.01 -0.38 -11.61
C LEU A 78 14.44 0.18 -11.55
N ARG A 79 14.76 0.99 -10.52
CA ARG A 79 16.12 1.50 -10.31
C ARG A 79 17.13 0.39 -10.07
N ARG A 80 16.77 -0.67 -9.33
CA ARG A 80 17.63 -1.85 -9.10
C ARG A 80 17.82 -2.68 -10.38
N GLY A 81 16.76 -2.88 -11.17
CA GLY A 81 16.82 -3.57 -12.45
C GLY A 81 17.78 -2.88 -13.43
N PHE A 82 17.69 -1.56 -13.54
CA PHE A 82 18.58 -0.75 -14.39
C PHE A 82 20.06 -0.88 -13.97
N LYS A 83 20.36 -0.80 -12.66
CA LYS A 83 21.72 -0.99 -12.15
C LYS A 83 22.30 -2.39 -12.45
N ARG A 84 21.47 -3.44 -12.39
CA ARG A 84 21.91 -4.81 -12.72
C ARG A 84 22.15 -5.00 -14.22
N GLY A 85 21.42 -4.31 -15.08
CA GLY A 85 21.68 -4.30 -16.53
C GLY A 85 23.05 -3.70 -16.83
N CYS A 86 23.34 -2.51 -16.32
CA CYS A 86 24.62 -1.83 -16.52
C CYS A 86 25.82 -2.61 -15.93
N ALA A 87 25.65 -3.28 -14.78
CA ALA A 87 26.71 -4.11 -14.18
C ALA A 87 26.98 -5.42 -14.93
N ARG A 88 26.04 -5.94 -15.74
CA ARG A 88 26.27 -7.12 -16.59
C ARG A 88 27.01 -6.79 -17.89
N GLU A 89 27.05 -5.51 -18.28
CA GLU A 89 27.72 -5.02 -19.49
C GLU A 89 29.11 -4.44 -19.19
N ALA A 90 29.56 -4.46 -17.93
CA ALA A 90 30.92 -4.11 -17.56
C ALA A 90 31.88 -5.29 -17.87
N PRO A 91 32.98 -5.06 -18.62
CA PRO A 91 33.91 -6.10 -19.08
C PRO A 91 34.70 -6.77 -17.96
#